data_AF-A0A2G0Q3D0-F1
#
_entry.id   AF-A0A2G0Q3D0-F1
#
_cell.length_a   1.000
_cell.length_b   1.000
_cell.length_c   1.000
_cell.angle_alpha   90.00
_cell.angle_beta   90.00
_cell.angle_gamma   90.00
#
_symmetry.space_group_name_H-M   'P 1'
#
loop_
_entity.id
_entity.type
_entity.pdbx_description
1 polymer ?
#
loop_
_entity_poly.entity_id
_entity_poly.type
_entity_poly.pdbx_seq_one_letter_code
_entity_poly.pdbx_strand_id
1 'polypeptide(L)'
;MAIPFSRIPNNLRTPLFFVEFDNSMANSAIATQRSLILGQMLDSAVATPDIPIRISSAEQAASQFGHGSLLHGMTAAYLANDQAAG
;
A
#
# COMPACT_ATOMS: atom_id res chain seq x y z
N MET A 1 -35.64 -13.80 8.46
CA MET A 1 -35.43 -12.81 9.53
C MET A 1 -34.97 -11.52 8.87
N ALA A 2 -35.62 -10.38 9.10
CA ALA A 2 -35.26 -9.11 8.50
C ALA A 2 -34.28 -8.35 9.40
N ILE A 3 -33.25 -7.73 8.84
CA ILE A 3 -32.33 -6.87 9.58
C ILE A 3 -32.99 -5.48 9.65
N PRO A 4 -33.30 -4.94 10.84
CA PRO A 4 -33.89 -3.62 10.96
C PRO A 4 -32.89 -2.53 10.59
N PHE A 5 -33.37 -1.44 9.99
CA PHE A 5 -32.57 -0.22 9.80
C PHE A 5 -32.28 0.43 11.16
N SER A 6 -31.03 0.81 11.38
CA SER A 6 -30.57 1.44 12.62
C SER A 6 -30.59 2.96 12.57
N ARG A 7 -30.54 3.56 11.37
CA ARG A 7 -30.43 5.01 11.15
C ARG A 7 -31.55 5.57 10.26
N ILE A 8 -32.09 4.78 9.32
CA ILE A 8 -33.21 5.22 8.48
C ILE A 8 -34.51 5.22 9.30
N PRO A 9 -35.19 6.37 9.50
CA PRO A 9 -36.42 6.44 10.30
C PRO A 9 -37.61 5.75 9.62
N ASN A 10 -38.41 5.02 10.40
CA ASN A 10 -39.59 4.31 9.89
C ASN A 10 -40.73 5.26 9.41
N ASN A 11 -40.70 6.52 9.84
CA ASN A 11 -41.69 7.54 9.47
C ASN A 11 -41.25 8.44 8.31
N LEU A 12 -40.18 8.08 7.60
CA LEU A 12 -39.72 8.82 6.43
C LEU A 12 -40.79 8.78 5.32
N ARG A 13 -41.08 9.93 4.71
CA ARG A 13 -42.15 10.13 3.69
C ARG A 13 -41.61 10.68 2.37
N THR A 14 -40.31 10.90 2.28
CA THR A 14 -39.66 11.33 1.04
C THR A 14 -39.63 10.17 0.04
N PRO A 15 -39.96 10.41 -1.24
CA PRO A 15 -39.97 9.36 -2.27
C PRO A 15 -38.54 8.88 -2.61
N LEU A 16 -38.45 7.82 -3.43
CA LEU A 16 -37.22 7.13 -3.90
C LEU A 16 -36.74 6.01 -2.94
N PHE A 17 -35.45 5.65 -3.04
CA PHE A 17 -34.82 4.56 -2.29
C PHE A 17 -33.77 5.11 -1.32
N PHE A 18 -33.68 4.48 -0.14
CA PHE A 18 -32.68 4.77 0.88
C PHE A 18 -31.84 3.52 1.14
N VAL A 19 -30.54 3.70 1.33
CA VAL A 19 -29.59 2.61 1.61
C VAL A 19 -28.86 2.94 2.91
N GLU A 20 -28.73 1.95 3.79
CA GLU A 20 -27.95 2.05 5.01
C GLU A 20 -26.76 1.09 4.95
N PHE A 21 -25.57 1.60 5.28
CA PHE A 21 -24.37 0.80 5.43
C PHE A 21 -24.01 0.70 6.92
N ASP A 22 -23.95 -0.53 7.43
CA ASP A 22 -23.40 -0.83 8.76
C ASP A 22 -22.00 -1.40 8.65
N ASN A 23 -21.01 -0.61 9.03
CA ASN A 23 -19.60 -1.00 9.05
C ASN A 23 -19.17 -1.55 10.42
N SER A 24 -20.09 -1.82 11.36
CA SER A 24 -19.77 -2.32 12.71
C SER A 24 -18.96 -3.63 12.69
N MET A 25 -19.11 -4.44 11.66
CA MET A 25 -18.34 -5.66 11.41
C MET A 25 -17.42 -5.58 10.18
N ALA A 26 -17.18 -4.37 9.65
CA ALA A 26 -16.24 -4.20 8.55
C ALA A 26 -14.81 -4.43 9.07
N ASN A 27 -14.00 -5.15 8.28
CA ASN A 27 -12.59 -5.30 8.58
C ASN A 27 -11.87 -3.95 8.40
N SER A 28 -11.33 -3.40 9.49
CA SER A 28 -10.54 -2.17 9.49
C SER A 28 -9.03 -2.43 9.49
N ALA A 29 -8.59 -3.68 9.37
CA ALA A 29 -7.18 -4.03 9.40
C ALA A 29 -6.46 -3.48 8.16
N ILE A 30 -5.61 -2.47 8.38
CA ILE A 30 -4.62 -2.02 7.42
C ILE A 30 -3.42 -2.96 7.58
N ALA A 31 -3.30 -3.95 6.68
CA ALA A 31 -2.09 -4.77 6.65
C ALA A 31 -0.98 -3.98 5.94
N THR A 32 0.17 -3.81 6.60
CA THR A 32 1.38 -3.32 5.92
C THR A 32 1.78 -4.36 4.87
N GLN A 33 1.47 -4.06 3.60
CA GLN A 33 1.92 -4.88 2.49
C GLN A 33 3.38 -4.57 2.21
N ARG A 34 4.24 -5.59 2.22
CA ARG A 34 5.66 -5.45 1.90
C ARG A 34 5.87 -5.92 0.48
N SER A 35 6.38 -5.04 -0.37
CA SER A 35 6.75 -5.39 -1.75
C SER A 35 8.18 -5.89 -1.84
N LEU A 36 8.41 -6.89 -2.69
CA LEU A 36 9.74 -7.37 -3.06
C LEU A 36 10.08 -6.86 -4.46
N ILE A 37 11.20 -6.13 -4.58
CA ILE A 37 11.72 -5.65 -5.85
C ILE A 37 13.00 -6.43 -6.14
N LEU A 38 13.05 -7.06 -7.32
CA LEU A 38 14.21 -7.80 -7.81
C LEU A 38 14.76 -7.10 -9.06
N GLY A 39 16.08 -6.94 -9.14
CA GLY A 39 16.71 -6.21 -10.21
C GLY A 39 18.22 -6.19 -10.07
N GLN A 40 18.88 -5.51 -11.00
CA GLN A 40 20.34 -5.38 -11.03
C GLN A 40 20.82 -4.24 -10.13
N MET A 41 21.92 -4.50 -9.42
CA MET A 41 22.75 -3.49 -8.75
C MET A 41 24.04 -3.26 -9.55
N LEU A 42 24.78 -2.20 -9.25
CA LEU A 42 26.11 -1.98 -9.83
C LEU A 42 27.15 -2.93 -9.21
N ASP A 43 28.23 -3.23 -9.93
CA ASP A 43 29.34 -4.02 -9.39
C ASP A 43 30.02 -3.34 -8.19
N SER A 44 29.92 -2.01 -8.09
CA SER A 44 30.41 -1.20 -6.97
C SER A 44 29.40 -1.03 -5.84
N ALA A 45 28.28 -1.77 -5.85
CA ALA A 45 27.25 -1.71 -4.82
C ALA A 45 27.76 -2.24 -3.47
N VAL A 46 27.19 -1.72 -2.38
CA VAL A 46 27.54 -2.12 -1.00
C VAL A 46 26.75 -3.36 -0.57
N ALA A 47 25.54 -3.53 -1.08
CA ALA A 47 24.69 -4.66 -0.76
C ALA A 47 25.28 -5.99 -1.25
N THR A 48 25.16 -7.04 -0.43
CA THR A 48 25.51 -8.40 -0.85
C THR A 48 24.51 -8.88 -1.91
N PRO A 49 24.96 -9.43 -3.05
CA PRO A 49 24.07 -10.02 -4.06
C PRO A 49 23.16 -11.09 -3.45
N ASP A 50 21.95 -11.22 -4.00
CA ASP A 50 20.95 -12.26 -3.66
C ASP A 50 20.46 -12.30 -2.20
N ILE A 51 20.81 -11.29 -1.39
CA ILE A 51 20.29 -11.12 -0.03
C ILE A 51 19.33 -9.93 0.03
N PRO A 52 18.02 -10.14 0.28
CA PRO A 52 17.07 -9.05 0.34
C PRO A 52 17.32 -8.15 1.55
N ILE A 53 17.33 -6.85 1.31
CA ILE A 53 17.46 -5.81 2.35
C ILE A 53 16.23 -4.93 2.38
N ARG A 54 15.90 -4.41 3.57
CA ARG A 54 14.75 -3.52 3.75
C ARG A 54 15.10 -2.10 3.34
N ILE A 55 14.34 -1.56 2.39
CA ILE A 55 14.50 -0.22 1.85
C ILE A 55 13.23 0.59 2.13
N SER A 56 13.39 1.84 2.58
CA SER A 56 12.30 2.79 2.82
C SER A 56 12.43 4.09 2.02
N SER A 57 13.50 4.27 1.24
CA SER A 57 13.65 5.45 0.38
C SER A 57 14.47 5.14 -0.88
N ALA A 58 14.25 5.96 -1.93
CA ALA A 58 15.04 5.88 -3.16
C ALA A 58 16.53 6.15 -2.88
N GLU A 59 16.85 7.08 -1.98
CA GLU A 59 18.24 7.40 -1.61
C GLU A 59 18.93 6.23 -0.89
N GLN A 60 18.19 5.51 -0.04
CA GLN A 60 18.70 4.30 0.59
C GLN A 60 18.95 3.21 -0.46
N ALA A 61 18.07 3.03 -1.46
CA ALA A 61 18.33 2.13 -2.58
C ALA A 61 19.56 2.55 -3.39
N ALA A 62 19.75 3.85 -3.63
CA ALA A 62 20.91 4.37 -4.33
C ALA A 62 22.22 4.07 -3.59
N SER A 63 22.22 4.29 -2.27
CA SER A 63 23.37 4.00 -1.40
C SER A 63 23.72 2.50 -1.37
N GLN A 64 22.70 1.63 -1.39
CA GLN A 64 22.90 0.18 -1.26
C GLN A 64 23.22 -0.50 -2.59
N PHE A 65 22.52 -0.14 -3.66
CA PHE A 65 22.58 -0.82 -4.97
C PHE A 65 23.34 -0.02 -6.04
N GLY A 66 23.73 1.22 -5.72
CA GLY A 66 24.43 2.14 -6.62
C GLY A 66 23.51 3.21 -7.21
N HIS A 67 23.97 4.45 -7.22
CA HIS A 67 23.27 5.57 -7.84
C HIS A 67 23.10 5.33 -9.34
N GLY A 68 21.86 5.35 -9.79
CA GLY A 68 21.50 5.08 -11.19
C GLY A 68 21.40 3.60 -11.57
N SER A 69 21.55 2.67 -10.61
CA SER A 69 21.27 1.24 -10.84
C SER A 69 19.80 0.98 -11.22
N LEU A 70 19.54 -0.20 -11.80
CA LEU A 70 18.18 -0.65 -12.08
C LEU A 70 17.34 -0.67 -10.79
N LEU A 71 17.89 -1.23 -9.70
CA LEU A 71 17.21 -1.28 -8.41
C LEU A 71 16.91 0.11 -7.83
N HIS A 72 17.81 1.08 -7.99
CA HIS A 72 17.56 2.47 -7.62
C HIS A 72 16.35 3.04 -8.38
N GLY A 73 16.35 2.92 -9.71
CA GLY A 73 15.26 3.41 -10.56
C GLY A 73 13.91 2.72 -10.27
N MET A 74 13.93 1.39 -10.10
CA MET A 74 12.73 0.62 -9.76
C MET A 74 12.17 1.02 -8.40
N THR A 75 13.02 1.21 -7.40
CA THR A 75 12.59 1.65 -6.06
C THR A 75 11.98 3.04 -6.11
N ALA A 76 12.61 3.98 -6.81
CA ALA A 76 12.09 5.33 -6.97
C ALA A 76 10.72 5.34 -7.66
N ALA A 77 10.57 4.57 -8.75
CA ALA A 77 9.30 4.45 -9.45
C ALA A 77 8.21 3.79 -8.59
N TYR A 78 8.55 2.74 -7.83
CA TYR A 78 7.62 2.08 -6.93
C TYR A 78 7.12 3.04 -5.83
N LEU A 79 8.02 3.70 -5.12
CA LEU A 79 7.66 4.63 -4.03
C LEU A 79 6.87 5.84 -4.52
N ALA A 80 7.09 6.30 -5.75
CA ALA A 80 6.31 7.38 -6.35
C ALA A 80 4.85 6.99 -6.64
N ASN A 81 4.58 5.69 -6.85
CA ASN A 81 3.25 5.17 -7.20
C ASN A 81 2.52 4.53 -6.00
N ASP A 82 3.24 4.08 -4.98
CA ASP A 82 2.67 3.45 -3.79
C ASP A 82 2.79 4.37 -2.56
N GLN A 83 1.75 5.16 -2.33
CA GLN A 83 1.68 6.05 -1.16
C GLN A 83 1.58 5.30 0.19
N ALA A 84 1.27 4.00 0.17
CA ALA A 84 1.19 3.17 1.37
C ALA A 84 2.52 2.44 1.69
N ALA A 85 3.54 2.57 0.83
CA ALA A 85 4.85 1.97 1.02
C ALA A 85 5.78 2.74 1.98
N GLY A 86 5.39 3.97 2.35
CA GLY A 86 6.13 4.87 3.25
C GLY A 86 5.80 4.69 4.73
#